data_AF-A0A1I1ICB8-F1
#
_entry.id   AF-A0A1I1ICB8-F1
#
_cell.length_a   1.000
_cell.length_b   1.000
_cell.length_c   1.000
_cell.angle_alpha   90.00
_cell.angle_beta   90.00
_cell.angle_gamma   90.00
#
_symmetry.space_group_name_H-M   'P 1'
#
loop_
_entity.id
_entity.type
_entity.pdbx_description
1 polymer ?
#
loop_
_entity_poly.entity_id
_entity_poly.type
_entity_poly.pdbx_seq_one_letter_code
_entity_poly.pdbx_strand_id
1 'polypeptide(L)'
;MLEQKENLTPRELEILAIYDSLILIGEKNDFEAAKEKAKTIWQRLEKHDNWYLYDIQIINNIIYLFPIDTAVSIGHLAVNQLEKYKELRGVNNLSISIQMNLLLLLIENERYETALNEVDRLIPSCISKNLTVHLAVCYVRKGLLMDLLSQTDSEEWYENGYKLLEIMQNDKLKKELQKEVSQYRKEKH
;
A
#
# COMPACT_ATOMS: atom_id res chain seq x y z
N MET A 1 -33.11 -4.14 5.63
CA MET A 1 -31.76 -3.89 5.07
C MET A 1 -31.79 -2.89 3.90
N LEU A 2 -32.83 -2.89 3.04
CA LEU A 2 -33.05 -1.83 2.03
C LEU A 2 -33.55 -0.51 2.65
N GLU A 3 -34.45 -0.54 3.64
CA GLU A 3 -35.00 0.66 4.31
C GLU A 3 -33.99 1.46 5.16
N GLN A 4 -32.83 0.88 5.51
CA GLN A 4 -31.77 1.59 6.25
C GLN A 4 -30.80 2.36 5.34
N LYS A 5 -30.79 2.08 4.02
CA LYS A 5 -29.90 2.78 3.08
C LYS A 5 -30.43 4.15 2.66
N GLU A 6 -31.72 4.43 2.85
CA GLU A 6 -32.34 5.71 2.44
C GLU A 6 -31.93 6.91 3.31
N ASN A 7 -31.36 6.68 4.49
CA ASN A 7 -30.94 7.74 5.42
C ASN A 7 -29.41 7.95 5.50
N LEU A 8 -28.63 7.26 4.66
CA LEU A 8 -27.18 7.34 4.71
C LEU A 8 -26.65 8.50 3.87
N THR A 9 -25.69 9.22 4.43
CA THR A 9 -24.93 10.23 3.70
C THR A 9 -24.09 9.58 2.60
N PRO A 10 -23.68 10.34 1.56
CA PRO A 10 -22.77 9.82 0.53
C PRO A 10 -21.50 9.19 1.10
N ARG A 11 -20.94 9.78 2.17
CA ARG A 11 -19.74 9.27 2.84
C ARG A 11 -19.94 7.93 3.54
N GLU A 12 -21.10 7.74 4.17
CA GLU A 12 -21.45 6.46 4.79
C GLU A 12 -21.66 5.37 3.74
N LEU A 13 -22.23 5.72 2.58
CA LEU A 13 -22.35 4.80 1.45
C LEU A 13 -20.98 4.38 0.90
N GLU A 14 -20.01 5.30 0.83
CA GLU A 14 -18.64 4.96 0.42
C GLU A 14 -17.94 4.03 1.42
N ILE A 15 -18.08 4.31 2.72
CA ILE A 15 -17.53 3.44 3.77
C ILE A 15 -18.16 2.04 3.69
N LEU A 16 -19.48 1.94 3.49
CA LEU A 16 -20.14 0.66 3.27
C LEU A 16 -19.64 -0.05 2.01
N ALA A 17 -19.37 0.68 0.93
CA ALA A 17 -18.82 0.09 -0.29
C ALA A 17 -17.41 -0.52 -0.05
N ILE A 18 -16.58 0.13 0.78
CA ILE A 18 -15.28 -0.42 1.19
C ILE A 18 -15.47 -1.70 2.00
N TYR A 19 -16.34 -1.71 3.01
CA TYR A 19 -16.60 -2.92 3.80
C TYR A 19 -17.20 -4.06 2.96
N ASP A 20 -18.17 -3.76 2.08
CA ASP A 20 -18.71 -4.73 1.12
C ASP A 20 -17.58 -5.34 0.29
N SER A 21 -16.65 -4.51 -0.20
CA SER A 21 -15.50 -4.97 -0.99
C SER A 21 -14.59 -5.91 -0.19
N LEU A 22 -14.28 -5.55 1.06
CA LEU A 22 -13.45 -6.34 1.95
C LEU A 22 -14.09 -7.69 2.30
N ILE A 23 -15.41 -7.72 2.54
CA ILE A 23 -16.16 -8.95 2.82
C ILE A 23 -16.17 -9.87 1.58
N LEU A 24 -16.41 -9.31 0.39
CA LEU A 24 -16.40 -10.06 -0.86
C LEU A 24 -15.03 -10.73 -1.10
N ILE A 25 -13.93 -10.02 -0.81
CA ILE A 25 -12.58 -10.59 -0.92
C ILE A 25 -12.36 -11.65 0.16
N GLY A 26 -12.58 -11.29 1.44
CA GLY A 26 -12.21 -12.13 2.58
C GLY A 26 -13.03 -13.41 2.70
N GLU A 27 -14.30 -13.39 2.31
CA GLU A 27 -15.19 -14.56 2.45
C GLU A 27 -15.40 -15.31 1.14
N LYS A 28 -15.40 -14.61 0.01
CA LYS A 28 -15.80 -15.18 -1.29
C LYS A 28 -14.69 -15.20 -2.32
N ASN A 29 -13.54 -14.59 -2.04
CA ASN A 29 -12.45 -14.39 -2.99
C ASN A 29 -12.92 -13.72 -4.30
N ASP A 30 -13.96 -12.87 -4.22
CA ASP A 30 -14.64 -12.28 -5.38
C ASP A 30 -14.14 -10.85 -5.62
N PHE A 31 -12.98 -10.75 -6.28
CA PHE A 31 -12.32 -9.49 -6.59
C PHE A 31 -13.09 -8.66 -7.63
N GLU A 32 -13.77 -9.29 -8.57
CA GLU A 32 -14.56 -8.58 -9.58
C GLU A 32 -15.76 -7.88 -8.96
N ALA A 33 -16.51 -8.55 -8.08
CA ALA A 33 -17.60 -7.91 -7.36
C ALA A 33 -17.10 -6.81 -6.42
N ALA A 34 -15.96 -7.01 -5.75
CA ALA A 34 -15.34 -5.99 -4.89
C ALA A 34 -14.94 -4.74 -5.70
N LYS A 35 -14.36 -4.92 -6.88
CA LYS A 35 -13.99 -3.82 -7.78
C LYS A 35 -15.21 -3.00 -8.21
N GLU A 36 -16.33 -3.63 -8.53
CA GLU A 36 -17.55 -2.90 -8.90
C GLU A 36 -18.13 -2.07 -7.73
N LYS A 37 -17.92 -2.49 -6.47
CA LYS A 37 -18.25 -1.66 -5.31
C LYS A 37 -17.36 -0.42 -5.23
N ALA A 38 -16.04 -0.61 -5.34
CA ALA A 38 -15.05 0.46 -5.27
C ALA A 38 -15.13 1.47 -6.43
N LYS A 39 -15.67 1.06 -7.58
CA LYS A 39 -15.86 1.91 -8.76
C LYS A 39 -16.71 3.14 -8.48
N THR A 40 -17.70 3.04 -7.60
CA THR A 40 -18.57 4.19 -7.24
C THR A 40 -17.78 5.32 -6.58
N ILE A 41 -16.79 4.97 -5.75
CA ILE A 41 -15.86 5.89 -5.11
C ILE A 41 -14.96 6.54 -6.17
N TRP A 42 -14.37 5.73 -7.05
CA TRP A 42 -13.51 6.22 -8.13
C TRP A 42 -14.23 7.20 -9.07
N GLN A 43 -15.46 6.87 -9.47
CA GLN A 43 -16.29 7.71 -10.35
C GLN A 43 -16.60 9.10 -9.77
N ARG A 44 -16.56 9.25 -8.44
CA ARG A 44 -16.63 10.55 -7.79
C ARG A 44 -15.27 11.24 -7.81
N LEU A 45 -14.22 10.54 -7.37
CA LEU A 45 -12.88 11.10 -7.22
C LEU A 45 -12.25 11.57 -8.54
N GLU A 46 -12.49 10.84 -9.63
CA GLU A 46 -11.95 11.18 -10.96
C GLU A 46 -12.49 12.50 -11.53
N LYS A 47 -13.64 12.97 -11.02
CA LYS A 47 -14.29 14.22 -11.46
C LYS A 47 -13.80 15.46 -10.70
N HIS A 48 -12.93 15.27 -9.72
CA HIS A 48 -12.48 16.34 -8.84
C HIS A 48 -10.99 16.59 -8.96
N ASP A 49 -10.62 17.81 -9.34
CA ASP A 49 -9.22 18.25 -9.41
C ASP A 49 -8.56 18.35 -8.02
N ASN A 50 -9.38 18.44 -6.96
CA ASN A 50 -8.93 18.60 -5.59
C ASN A 50 -9.47 17.49 -4.69
N TRP A 51 -8.57 16.67 -4.15
CA TRP A 51 -8.91 15.64 -3.17
C TRP A 51 -8.72 16.12 -1.74
N TYR A 52 -9.71 15.94 -0.88
CA TYR A 52 -9.57 16.17 0.55
C TYR A 52 -8.81 15.02 1.23
N LEU A 53 -8.35 15.23 2.47
CA LEU A 53 -7.68 14.16 3.23
C LEU A 53 -8.55 12.89 3.33
N TYR A 54 -9.86 13.04 3.49
CA TYR A 54 -10.82 11.94 3.49
C TYR A 54 -10.81 11.15 2.17
N ASP A 55 -10.76 11.85 1.03
CA ASP A 55 -10.72 11.23 -0.30
C ASP A 55 -9.45 10.37 -0.46
N ILE A 56 -8.32 10.89 0.03
CA ILE A 56 -7.04 10.18 0.01
C ILE A 56 -7.04 8.96 0.95
N GLN A 57 -7.68 9.07 2.11
CA GLN A 57 -7.83 7.93 3.02
C GLN A 57 -8.69 6.84 2.40
N ILE A 58 -9.79 7.20 1.74
CA ILE A 58 -10.67 6.24 1.09
C ILE A 58 -9.99 5.56 -0.09
N ILE A 59 -9.34 6.32 -0.99
CA ILE A 59 -8.69 5.72 -2.17
C ILE A 59 -7.57 4.75 -1.76
N ASN A 60 -6.82 5.05 -0.69
CA ASN A 60 -5.80 4.15 -0.16
C ASN A 60 -6.37 2.78 0.29
N ASN A 61 -7.64 2.72 0.68
CA ASN A 61 -8.30 1.46 1.09
C ASN A 61 -8.82 0.63 -0.08
N ILE A 62 -8.83 1.15 -1.31
CA ILE A 62 -9.37 0.46 -2.49
C ILE A 62 -8.38 0.39 -3.65
N ILE A 63 -7.21 1.02 -3.53
CA ILE A 63 -6.24 1.18 -4.62
C ILE A 63 -5.77 -0.16 -5.21
N TYR A 64 -5.71 -1.22 -4.40
CA TYR A 64 -5.32 -2.56 -4.81
C TYR A 64 -6.37 -3.28 -5.69
N LEU A 65 -7.59 -2.75 -5.80
CA LEU A 65 -8.65 -3.27 -6.67
C LEU A 65 -8.51 -2.79 -8.13
N PHE A 66 -7.60 -1.85 -8.39
CA PHE A 66 -7.38 -1.30 -9.72
C PHE A 66 -6.27 -2.06 -10.45
N PRO A 67 -6.30 -2.11 -11.79
CA PRO A 67 -5.17 -2.59 -12.58
C PRO A 67 -3.88 -1.86 -12.18
N ILE A 68 -2.73 -2.56 -12.18
CA ILE A 68 -1.48 -2.05 -11.61
C ILE A 68 -1.09 -0.66 -12.12
N ASP A 69 -1.15 -0.40 -13.43
CA ASP A 69 -0.77 0.91 -13.98
C ASP A 69 -1.73 2.03 -13.54
N THR A 70 -3.02 1.69 -13.40
CA THR A 70 -4.03 2.59 -12.84
C THR A 70 -3.77 2.85 -11.35
N ALA A 71 -3.49 1.80 -10.58
CA ALA A 71 -3.18 1.90 -9.16
C ALA A 71 -1.96 2.80 -8.91
N VAL A 72 -0.87 2.59 -9.65
CA VAL A 72 0.34 3.44 -9.58
C VAL A 72 0.01 4.90 -9.88
N SER A 73 -0.75 5.16 -10.95
CA SER A 73 -1.16 6.52 -11.33
C SER A 73 -2.00 7.19 -10.23
N ILE A 74 -2.97 6.47 -9.68
CA ILE A 74 -3.83 6.93 -8.58
C ILE A 74 -3.02 7.21 -7.32
N GLY A 75 -2.09 6.33 -6.96
CA GLY A 75 -1.31 6.48 -5.74
C GLY A 75 -0.31 7.64 -5.83
N HIS A 76 0.30 7.88 -7.00
CA HIS A 76 1.10 9.08 -7.23
C HIS A 76 0.26 10.36 -7.13
N LEU A 77 -0.95 10.36 -7.70
CA LEU A 77 -1.89 11.47 -7.54
C LEU A 77 -2.24 11.69 -6.06
N ALA A 78 -2.52 10.62 -5.31
CA ALA A 78 -2.82 10.68 -3.89
C ALA A 78 -1.67 11.28 -3.07
N VAL A 79 -0.43 10.83 -3.31
CA VAL A 79 0.78 11.35 -2.65
C VAL A 79 0.98 12.83 -2.96
N ASN A 80 0.84 13.24 -4.23
CA ASN A 80 0.95 14.64 -4.62
C ASN A 80 -0.12 15.51 -3.93
N GLN A 81 -1.35 15.01 -3.85
CA GLN A 81 -2.45 15.70 -3.17
C GLN A 81 -2.26 15.77 -1.64
N LEU A 82 -1.46 14.88 -1.04
CA LEU A 82 -1.14 14.94 0.40
C LEU A 82 -0.17 16.07 0.75
N GLU A 83 0.59 16.61 -0.20
CA GLU A 83 1.57 17.65 0.08
C GLU A 83 0.93 18.92 0.67
N LYS A 84 -0.32 19.23 0.29
CA LYS A 84 -1.08 20.36 0.90
C LYS A 84 -1.45 20.14 2.36
N TYR A 85 -1.31 18.91 2.86
CA TYR A 85 -1.60 18.49 4.23
C TYR A 85 -0.36 18.09 5.02
N LYS A 86 0.86 18.28 4.49
CA LYS A 86 2.10 17.75 5.08
C LYS A 86 2.38 18.19 6.53
N GLU A 87 1.85 19.35 6.93
CA GLU A 87 1.97 19.88 8.30
C GLU A 87 1.00 19.22 9.30
N LEU A 88 0.00 18.47 8.81
CA LEU A 88 -0.93 17.75 9.67
C LEU A 88 -0.29 16.47 10.20
N ARG A 89 -0.52 16.20 11.48
CA ARG A 89 -0.02 14.99 12.15
C ARG A 89 -0.51 13.74 11.43
N GLY A 90 0.43 12.84 11.15
CA GLY A 90 0.14 11.54 10.53
C GLY A 90 0.11 11.55 8.99
N VAL A 91 0.17 12.72 8.33
CA VAL A 91 0.17 12.77 6.86
C VAL A 91 1.44 12.19 6.26
N ASN A 92 2.60 12.41 6.89
CA ASN A 92 3.85 11.75 6.49
C ASN A 92 3.73 10.22 6.54
N ASN A 93 3.09 9.68 7.59
CA ASN A 93 2.87 8.24 7.70
C ASN A 93 1.92 7.75 6.61
N LEU A 94 0.84 8.49 6.32
CA LEU A 94 -0.12 8.13 5.28
C LEU A 94 0.55 8.12 3.89
N SER A 95 1.33 9.15 3.57
CA SER A 95 2.05 9.26 2.30
C SER A 95 3.01 8.09 2.08
N ILE A 96 3.79 7.74 3.11
CA ILE A 96 4.71 6.60 3.03
C ILE A 96 3.96 5.28 3.00
N SER A 97 2.87 5.12 3.76
CA SER A 97 2.04 3.91 3.69
C SER A 97 1.43 3.69 2.30
N ILE A 98 0.97 4.75 1.61
CA ILE A 98 0.49 4.64 0.22
C ILE A 98 1.62 4.13 -0.69
N GLN A 99 2.80 4.73 -0.61
CA GLN A 99 3.94 4.33 -1.44
C GLN A 99 4.41 2.90 -1.12
N MET A 100 4.36 2.47 0.14
CA MET A 100 4.67 1.09 0.54
C MET A 100 3.64 0.08 0.03
N ASN A 101 2.35 0.46 -0.02
CA ASN A 101 1.31 -0.37 -0.60
C ASN A 101 1.51 -0.50 -2.12
N LEU A 102 1.84 0.60 -2.82
CA LEU A 102 2.21 0.56 -4.23
C LEU A 102 3.44 -0.31 -4.49
N LEU A 103 4.45 -0.23 -3.63
CA LEU A 103 5.65 -1.07 -3.74
C LEU A 103 5.30 -2.57 -3.69
N LEU A 104 4.40 -2.97 -2.78
CA LEU A 104 3.92 -4.35 -2.72
C LEU A 104 3.15 -4.74 -3.99
N LEU A 105 2.26 -3.87 -4.47
CA LEU A 105 1.50 -4.12 -5.71
C LEU A 105 2.43 -4.29 -6.92
N LEU A 106 3.52 -3.53 -7.00
CA LEU A 106 4.53 -3.69 -8.05
C LEU A 106 5.23 -5.04 -7.95
N ILE A 107 5.56 -5.51 -6.74
CA ILE A 107 6.13 -6.85 -6.51
C ILE A 107 5.16 -7.95 -6.93
N GLU A 108 3.90 -7.85 -6.52
CA GLU A 108 2.81 -8.80 -6.85
C GLU A 108 2.55 -8.90 -8.37
N ASN A 109 2.85 -7.85 -9.12
CA ASN A 109 2.67 -7.79 -10.57
C ASN A 109 4.00 -7.95 -11.33
N GLU A 110 5.04 -8.50 -10.68
CA GLU A 110 6.35 -8.80 -11.28
C GLU A 110 7.08 -7.57 -11.88
N ARG A 111 6.72 -6.36 -11.46
CA ARG A 111 7.33 -5.09 -11.90
C ARG A 111 8.59 -4.78 -11.09
N TYR A 112 9.49 -5.75 -10.97
CA TYR A 112 10.59 -5.73 -10.01
C TYR A 112 11.57 -4.57 -10.19
N GLU A 113 11.94 -4.22 -11.44
CA GLU A 113 12.84 -3.07 -11.65
C GLU A 113 12.18 -1.74 -11.25
N THR A 114 10.88 -1.58 -11.54
CA THR A 114 10.14 -0.40 -11.11
C THR A 114 10.05 -0.35 -9.58
N ALA A 115 9.73 -1.48 -8.94
CA ALA A 115 9.70 -1.60 -7.48
C ALA A 115 11.06 -1.29 -6.84
N LEU A 116 12.18 -1.74 -7.44
CA LEU A 116 13.52 -1.46 -6.93
C LEU A 116 13.83 0.04 -6.96
N ASN A 117 13.51 0.71 -8.08
CA ASN A 117 13.67 2.15 -8.19
C ASN A 117 12.82 2.92 -7.15
N GLU A 118 11.60 2.46 -6.89
CA GLU A 118 10.73 3.09 -5.88
C GLU A 118 11.24 2.88 -4.45
N VAL A 119 11.67 1.66 -4.08
CA VAL A 119 12.19 1.41 -2.73
C VAL A 119 13.48 2.19 -2.45
N ASP A 120 14.33 2.37 -3.46
CA ASP A 120 15.56 3.18 -3.35
C ASP A 120 15.26 4.67 -3.07
N ARG A 121 14.15 5.19 -3.58
CA ARG A 121 13.69 6.56 -3.28
C ARG A 121 13.02 6.66 -1.92
N LEU A 122 12.36 5.59 -1.47
CA LEU A 122 11.65 5.53 -0.20
C LEU A 122 12.58 5.47 1.02
N ILE A 123 13.69 4.74 0.93
CA ILE A 123 14.63 4.56 2.05
C ILE A 123 15.11 5.91 2.63
N PRO A 124 15.66 6.86 1.83
CA PRO A 124 16.06 8.17 2.34
C PRO A 124 14.89 8.97 2.95
N SER A 125 13.69 8.84 2.37
CA SER A 125 12.48 9.50 2.89
C SER A 125 12.10 8.97 4.27
N CYS A 126 12.13 7.65 4.48
CA CYS A 126 11.90 7.02 5.78
C CYS A 126 12.94 7.45 6.82
N ILE A 127 14.21 7.54 6.45
CA ILE A 127 15.29 8.01 7.34
C ILE A 127 15.05 9.47 7.76
N SER A 128 14.87 10.38 6.79
CA SER A 128 14.69 11.82 7.08
C SER A 128 13.47 12.12 7.95
N LYS A 129 12.43 11.28 7.87
CA LYS A 129 11.17 11.41 8.62
C LYS A 129 11.13 10.58 9.91
N ASN A 130 12.23 9.89 10.27
CA ASN A 130 12.33 9.00 11.44
C ASN A 130 11.26 7.89 11.47
N LEU A 131 10.94 7.31 10.30
CA LEU A 131 9.92 6.27 10.15
C LEU A 131 10.53 4.88 10.22
N THR A 132 11.01 4.50 11.40
CA THR A 132 11.82 3.29 11.60
C THR A 132 11.11 2.00 11.21
N VAL A 133 9.79 1.88 11.47
CA VAL A 133 9.01 0.70 11.07
C VAL A 133 8.97 0.58 9.55
N HIS A 134 8.63 1.67 8.85
CA HIS A 134 8.58 1.70 7.39
C HIS A 134 9.96 1.46 6.77
N LEU A 135 11.02 2.00 7.38
CA LEU A 135 12.40 1.75 6.95
C LEU A 135 12.75 0.26 7.00
N ALA A 136 12.37 -0.44 8.07
CA ALA A 136 12.59 -1.88 8.18
C ALA A 136 11.87 -2.66 7.06
N VAL A 137 10.62 -2.29 6.75
CA VAL A 137 9.88 -2.91 5.62
C VAL A 137 10.57 -2.60 4.29
N CYS A 138 11.04 -1.36 4.07
CA CYS A 138 11.79 -0.99 2.85
C CYS A 138 13.04 -1.85 2.68
N TYR A 139 13.83 -2.03 3.75
CA TYR A 139 15.03 -2.85 3.71
C TYR A 139 14.73 -4.31 3.36
N VAL A 140 13.75 -4.93 4.03
CA VAL A 140 13.40 -6.32 3.70
C VAL A 140 12.91 -6.46 2.26
N ARG A 141 12.07 -5.54 1.79
CA ARG A 141 11.57 -5.56 0.40
C ARG A 141 12.65 -5.27 -0.63
N LYS A 142 13.63 -4.42 -0.30
CA LYS A 142 14.81 -4.21 -1.16
C LYS A 142 15.64 -5.50 -1.29
N GLY A 143 15.92 -6.19 -0.18
CA GLY A 143 16.56 -7.51 -0.22
C GLY A 143 15.81 -8.50 -1.10
N LEU A 144 14.47 -8.54 -0.98
CA LEU A 144 13.60 -9.38 -1.82
C LEU A 144 13.70 -9.02 -3.31
N LEU A 145 13.64 -7.75 -3.65
CA LEU A 145 13.74 -7.30 -5.04
C LEU A 145 15.11 -7.64 -5.64
N MET A 146 16.18 -7.51 -4.87
CA MET A 146 17.53 -7.88 -5.30
C MET A 146 17.64 -9.38 -5.57
N ASP A 147 17.06 -10.23 -4.71
CA ASP A 147 17.00 -11.68 -4.96
C ASP A 147 16.19 -12.04 -6.22
N LEU A 148 15.04 -11.40 -6.40
CA LEU A 148 14.16 -11.63 -7.55
C LEU A 148 14.89 -11.27 -8.85
N LEU A 149 15.63 -10.16 -8.85
CA LEU A 149 16.47 -9.68 -9.95
C LEU A 149 17.84 -10.37 -10.04
N SER A 150 18.15 -11.32 -9.15
CA SER A 150 19.43 -12.04 -9.10
C SER A 150 20.66 -11.12 -8.93
N GLN A 151 20.50 -10.03 -8.18
CA GLN A 151 21.58 -9.12 -7.80
C GLN A 151 22.32 -9.64 -6.56
N THR A 152 23.58 -9.20 -6.36
CA THR A 152 24.37 -9.54 -5.16
C THR A 152 23.95 -8.70 -3.97
N ASP A 153 24.35 -9.09 -2.75
CA ASP A 153 24.25 -8.27 -1.53
C ASP A 153 22.84 -8.07 -0.95
N SER A 154 21.87 -8.93 -1.34
CA SER A 154 20.52 -8.91 -0.77
C SER A 154 20.48 -9.18 0.74
N GLU A 155 21.41 -10.01 1.25
CA GLU A 155 21.47 -10.41 2.67
C GLU A 155 21.69 -9.22 3.61
N GLU A 156 22.50 -8.23 3.22
CA GLU A 156 22.73 -7.02 4.03
C GLU A 156 21.42 -6.26 4.27
N TRP A 157 20.55 -6.18 3.26
CA TRP A 157 19.26 -5.51 3.37
C TRP A 157 18.30 -6.27 4.28
N TYR A 158 18.29 -7.59 4.22
CA TYR A 158 17.51 -8.41 5.14
C TYR A 158 17.97 -8.25 6.59
N GLU A 159 19.28 -8.34 6.83
CA GLU A 159 19.86 -8.19 8.16
C GLU A 159 19.49 -6.82 8.76
N ASN A 160 19.68 -5.75 7.98
CA ASN A 160 19.32 -4.39 8.40
C ASN A 160 17.84 -4.26 8.76
N GLY A 161 16.94 -4.78 7.90
CA GLY A 161 15.50 -4.73 8.14
C GLY A 161 15.08 -5.51 9.39
N TYR A 162 15.57 -6.74 9.56
CA TYR A 162 15.21 -7.58 10.70
C TYR A 162 15.81 -7.09 12.02
N LYS A 163 17.02 -6.53 11.99
CA LYS A 163 17.68 -5.92 13.15
C LYS A 163 16.89 -4.72 13.67
N LEU A 164 16.38 -3.87 12.78
CA LEU A 164 15.50 -2.76 13.18
C LEU A 164 14.25 -3.26 13.91
N LEU A 165 13.59 -4.29 13.38
CA LEU A 165 12.38 -4.85 14.00
C LEU A 165 12.67 -5.51 15.35
N GLU A 166 13.82 -6.13 15.50
CA GLU A 166 14.27 -6.75 16.75
C GLU A 166 14.55 -5.71 17.84
N ILE A 167 15.26 -4.63 17.49
CA ILE A 167 15.48 -3.49 18.40
C ILE A 167 14.14 -2.88 18.86
N MET A 168 13.17 -2.83 17.96
CA MET A 168 11.82 -2.33 18.24
C MET A 168 10.90 -3.36 18.93
N GLN A 169 11.37 -4.59 19.16
CA GLN A 169 10.58 -5.70 19.71
C GLN A 169 9.29 -5.98 18.92
N ASN A 170 9.32 -5.77 17.61
CA ASN A 170 8.18 -6.00 16.72
C ASN A 170 8.26 -7.37 16.04
N ASP A 171 8.20 -8.42 16.87
CA ASP A 171 8.28 -9.82 16.42
C ASP A 171 7.15 -10.21 15.47
N LYS A 172 5.97 -9.59 15.62
CA LYS A 172 4.83 -9.83 14.75
C LYS A 172 5.15 -9.43 13.32
N LEU A 173 5.60 -8.19 13.11
CA LEU A 173 5.94 -7.70 11.77
C LEU A 173 7.15 -8.44 11.19
N LYS A 174 8.15 -8.77 12.02
CA LYS A 174 9.31 -9.59 11.61
C LYS A 174 8.86 -10.92 11.00
N LYS A 175 7.93 -11.62 11.68
CA LYS A 175 7.36 -12.88 11.18
C LYS A 175 6.51 -12.70 9.92
N GLU A 176 5.74 -11.62 9.82
CA GLU A 176 4.96 -11.31 8.62
C GLU A 176 5.85 -11.08 7.40
N LEU A 177 6.93 -10.30 7.54
CA LEU A 177 7.87 -10.07 6.45
C LEU A 177 8.66 -11.32 6.06
N GLN A 178 9.03 -12.17 7.03
CA GLN A 178 9.67 -13.46 6.72
C GLN A 178 8.75 -14.39 5.91
N LYS A 179 7.43 -14.36 6.20
CA LYS A 179 6.43 -15.07 5.39
C LYS A 179 6.31 -14.47 4.00
N GLU A 180 6.25 -13.14 3.88
CA GLU A 180 6.24 -12.41 2.60
C GLU A 180 7.43 -12.84 1.72
N VAL A 181 8.66 -12.78 2.26
CA VAL A 181 9.88 -13.20 1.55
C VAL A 181 9.82 -14.68 1.13
N SER A 182 9.35 -15.55 2.01
CA SER A 182 9.24 -16.98 1.73
C SER A 182 8.21 -17.31 0.66
N GLN A 183 7.15 -16.51 0.55
CA GLN A 183 6.11 -16.66 -0.48
C GLN A 183 6.69 -16.34 -1.85
N TYR A 184 7.23 -15.14 -2.03
CA TYR A 184 7.73 -14.68 -3.33
C TYR A 184 9.00 -15.40 -3.81
N ARG A 185 9.87 -15.88 -2.90
CA ARG A 185 11.00 -16.71 -3.30
C ARG A 185 10.57 -18.07 -3.87
N LYS A 186 9.44 -18.64 -3.44
CA LYS A 186 8.97 -19.95 -3.90
C LYS A 186 8.36 -19.91 -5.31
N GLU A 187 7.83 -18.76 -5.72
CA GLU A 187 7.26 -18.56 -7.07
C GLU A 187 8.33 -18.52 -8.18
N LYS A 188 9.63 -18.50 -7.82
CA LYS A 188 10.78 -18.53 -8.75
C LYS A 188 11.19 -19.95 -9.19
N HIS A 189 10.48 -21.01 -8.78
CA HIS A 189 10.76 -22.42 -9.10
C HIS A 189 9.55 -23.13 -9.70
#